data_AF-A0A1G5IDX9-F1
#
_entry.id   AF-A0A1G5IDX9-F1
#
_cell.length_a   1.000
_cell.length_b   1.000
_cell.length_c   1.000
_cell.angle_alpha   90.00
_cell.angle_beta   90.00
_cell.angle_gamma   90.00
#
_symmetry.space_group_name_H-M   'P 1'
#
loop_
_entity.id
_entity.type
_entity.pdbx_description
1 polymer ?
#
loop_
_entity_poly.entity_id
_entity_poly.type
_entity_poly.pdbx_seq_one_letter_code
_entity_poly.pdbx_strand_id
1 'polypeptide(L)'
;MMDLAMNFDADECLVTAMFDKGNRNDTMEAIDHIIPFLKGDADMIGLVCNTIRKLFCMSDEGYEIFLMDLEDYKMELEEEEEE
;
A
#
# COMPACT_ATOMS: atom_id res chain seq x y z
N MET A 1 16.10 -8.04 13.99
CA MET A 1 15.33 -8.12 12.74
C MET A 1 14.36 -6.97 12.83
N MET A 2 14.49 -5.94 11.99
CA MET A 2 13.56 -4.79 12.08
C MET A 2 12.21 -5.28 11.56
N ASP A 3 11.15 -5.15 12.36
CA ASP A 3 9.77 -5.35 11.92
C ASP A 3 9.51 -4.40 10.75
N LEU A 4 9.50 -4.93 9.53
CA LEU A 4 9.34 -4.11 8.33
C LEU A 4 7.93 -3.50 8.27
N ALA A 5 6.94 -4.23 8.81
CA ALA A 5 5.57 -3.77 9.03
C ALA A 5 5.45 -2.62 10.05
N MET A 6 6.40 -2.41 10.97
CA MET A 6 6.30 -1.32 11.96
C MET A 6 6.42 0.08 11.35
N ASN A 7 6.79 0.20 10.07
CA ASN A 7 6.86 1.49 9.40
C ASN A 7 5.56 1.87 8.67
N PHE A 8 4.58 0.98 8.53
CA PHE A 8 3.30 1.26 7.87
C PHE A 8 2.18 1.24 8.91
N ASP A 9 1.32 2.24 8.90
CA ASP A 9 0.08 2.19 9.65
C ASP A 9 -1.01 1.41 8.88
N ALA A 10 -2.15 1.18 9.52
CA ALA A 10 -3.23 0.37 8.94
C ALA A 10 -3.76 0.95 7.62
N ASP A 11 -3.84 2.28 7.51
CA ASP A 11 -4.33 2.94 6.30
C ASP A 11 -3.33 2.77 5.15
N GLU A 12 -2.03 2.87 5.43
CA GLU A 12 -0.98 2.65 4.43
C GLU A 12 -0.87 1.18 4.01
N CYS A 13 -1.10 0.24 4.94
CA CYS A 13 -1.22 -1.18 4.66
C CYS A 13 -2.42 -1.46 3.74
N LEU A 14 -3.58 -0.90 4.06
CA LEU A 14 -4.79 -1.03 3.24
C LEU A 14 -4.58 -0.45 1.84
N VAL A 15 -4.03 0.76 1.72
CA VAL A 15 -3.69 1.34 0.40
C VAL A 15 -2.74 0.44 -0.38
N THR A 16 -1.72 -0.12 0.28
CA THR A 16 -0.80 -1.04 -0.42
C THR A 16 -1.53 -2.30 -0.87
N ALA A 17 -2.39 -2.89 -0.03
CA ALA A 17 -3.16 -4.08 -0.36
C ALA A 17 -4.13 -3.84 -1.54
N MET A 18 -4.88 -2.73 -1.51
CA MET A 18 -5.83 -2.35 -2.55
C MET A 18 -5.17 -2.15 -3.92
N PHE A 19 -3.95 -1.60 -3.94
CA PHE A 19 -3.26 -1.24 -5.18
C PHE A 19 -2.12 -2.17 -5.56
N ASP A 20 -1.92 -3.27 -4.83
CA ASP A 20 -0.85 -4.23 -5.09
C ASP A 20 -0.91 -4.77 -6.54
N LYS A 21 0.27 -4.85 -7.16
CA LYS A 21 0.49 -5.40 -8.50
C LYS A 21 1.44 -6.59 -8.51
N GLY A 22 1.76 -7.14 -7.34
CA GLY A 22 2.68 -8.26 -7.18
C GLY A 22 4.16 -7.88 -7.26
N ASN A 23 4.47 -6.59 -7.41
CA ASN A 23 5.81 -6.06 -7.18
C ASN A 23 5.75 -4.60 -6.73
N ARG A 24 6.81 -4.16 -6.05
CA ARG A 24 6.91 -2.85 -5.40
C ARG A 24 6.78 -1.67 -6.37
N ASN A 25 7.42 -1.74 -7.54
CA ASN A 25 7.46 -0.62 -8.48
C ASN A 25 6.10 -0.40 -9.14
N ASP A 26 5.47 -1.46 -9.62
CA ASP A 26 4.15 -1.37 -10.27
C ASP A 26 3.07 -0.99 -9.26
N THR A 27 3.20 -1.40 -8.00
CA THR A 27 2.31 -0.97 -6.91
C THR A 27 2.45 0.52 -6.63
N MET A 28 3.69 1.05 -6.56
CA MET A 28 3.90 2.50 -6.44
C MET A 28 3.30 3.27 -7.61
N GLU A 29 3.43 2.77 -8.84
CA GLU A 29 2.82 3.39 -10.02
C GLU A 29 1.29 3.37 -9.96
N ALA A 30 0.70 2.25 -9.52
CA ALA A 30 -0.75 2.14 -9.33
C ALA A 30 -1.28 3.14 -8.29
N ILE A 31 -0.56 3.35 -7.18
CA ILE A 31 -0.90 4.36 -6.17
C ILE A 31 -0.70 5.79 -6.71
N ASP A 32 0.35 6.06 -7.48
CA ASP A 32 0.57 7.39 -8.09
C ASP A 32 -0.58 7.77 -9.04
N HIS A 33 -1.08 6.79 -9.80
CA HIS A 33 -2.20 6.99 -10.73
C HIS A 33 -3.51 7.41 -10.08
N ILE A 34 -3.69 7.23 -8.76
CA ILE A 34 -4.90 7.71 -8.08
C ILE A 34 -4.82 9.16 -7.61
N ILE A 35 -3.62 9.74 -7.49
CA ILE A 35 -3.42 11.12 -7.01
C ILE A 35 -4.26 12.16 -7.78
N PRO A 36 -4.40 12.09 -9.12
CA PRO A 36 -5.24 13.03 -9.86
C PRO A 36 -6.72 13.03 -9.47
N PHE A 37 -7.23 11.92 -8.91
CA PHE A 37 -8.61 11.76 -8.47
C PHE A 37 -8.83 12.26 -7.03
N LEU A 38 -7.76 12.34 -6.23
CA LEU A 38 -7.78 12.86 -4.86
C LEU A 38 -7.67 14.39 -4.80
N LYS A 39 -7.75 15.09 -5.95
CA LYS A 39 -7.64 16.56 -6.03
C LYS A 39 -8.70 17.24 -5.17
N GLY A 40 -8.30 17.72 -4.01
CA GLY A 40 -9.16 18.41 -3.04
C GLY A 40 -9.16 17.76 -1.66
N ASP A 41 -8.65 16.55 -1.54
CA ASP A 41 -8.49 15.84 -0.28
C ASP A 41 -7.00 15.78 0.11
N ALA A 42 -6.59 16.73 0.94
CA ALA A 42 -5.20 16.85 1.35
C ALA A 42 -4.75 15.69 2.25
N ASP A 43 -5.65 15.12 3.03
CA ASP A 43 -5.34 14.03 3.96
C ASP A 43 -5.12 12.74 3.16
N MET A 44 -6.00 12.45 2.20
CA MET A 44 -5.84 11.30 1.30
C MET A 44 -4.61 11.43 0.41
N ILE A 45 -4.33 12.64 -0.12
CA ILE A 45 -3.07 12.89 -0.85
C ILE A 45 -1.87 12.64 0.07
N GLY A 46 -1.92 13.11 1.32
CA GLY A 46 -0.86 12.90 2.30
C GLY A 46 -0.59 11.42 2.57
N LEU A 47 -1.66 10.65 2.76
CA LEU A 47 -1.61 9.20 2.96
C LEU A 47 -0.91 8.50 1.79
N VAL A 48 -1.45 8.63 0.57
CA VAL A 48 -0.91 7.91 -0.61
C VAL A 48 0.53 8.34 -0.94
N CYS A 49 0.86 9.62 -0.77
CA CYS A 49 2.22 10.11 -0.95
C CYS A 49 3.19 9.51 0.07
N ASN A 50 2.78 9.38 1.34
CA ASN A 50 3.62 8.79 2.37
C ASN A 50 3.80 7.29 2.16
N THR A 51 2.75 6.58 1.74
CA THR A 51 2.83 5.16 1.34
C THR A 51 3.86 4.98 0.23
N ILE A 52 3.78 5.75 -0.87
CA ILE A 52 4.77 5.71 -1.97
C ILE A 52 6.18 5.99 -1.44
N ARG A 53 6.35 7.00 -0.58
CA ARG A 53 7.65 7.36 -0.01
C ARG A 53 8.26 6.19 0.78
N LYS A 54 7.45 5.50 1.59
CA LYS A 54 7.90 4.35 2.38
C LYS A 54 8.22 3.14 1.50
N LEU A 55 7.35 2.84 0.52
CA LEU A 55 7.59 1.79 -0.48
C LEU A 55 8.88 2.07 -1.27
N PHE A 56 9.15 3.32 -1.65
CA PHE A 56 10.38 3.69 -2.34
C PHE A 56 11.64 3.36 -1.52
N CYS A 57 11.57 3.53 -0.20
CA CYS A 57 12.67 3.21 0.73
C CYS A 57 12.78 1.72 1.08
N MET A 58 11.80 0.90 0.72
CA MET A 58 11.78 -0.54 0.95
C MET A 58 12.55 -1.27 -0.16
N SER A 59 13.21 -2.38 0.15
CA SER A 59 13.78 -3.28 -0.87
C SER A 59 12.72 -4.19 -1.47
N ASP A 60 12.99 -4.79 -2.62
CA ASP A 60 12.06 -5.75 -3.23
C ASP A 60 11.89 -7.00 -2.33
N GLU A 61 12.97 -7.52 -1.72
CA GLU A 61 12.88 -8.60 -0.72
C GLU A 61 12.04 -8.20 0.50
N GLY A 62 12.14 -6.94 0.92
CA GLY A 62 11.31 -6.41 1.99
C GLY A 62 9.83 -6.33 1.60
N TYR A 63 9.55 -5.98 0.35
CA TYR A 63 8.19 -5.94 -0.18
C TYR A 63 7.56 -7.34 -0.18
N GLU A 64 8.28 -8.37 -0.60
CA GLU A 64 7.78 -9.76 -0.54
C GLU A 64 7.41 -10.19 0.89
N ILE A 65 8.21 -9.81 1.88
CA ILE A 65 7.88 -10.07 3.29
C ILE A 65 6.65 -9.26 3.71
N PHE A 66 6.59 -7.98 3.34
CA PHE A 66 5.46 -7.12 3.65
C PHE A 66 4.15 -7.63 3.04
N LEU A 67 4.19 -8.25 1.85
CA LEU A 67 3.01 -8.87 1.24
C LEU A 67 2.41 -9.99 2.09
N MET A 68 3.24 -10.71 2.86
CA MET A 68 2.74 -11.72 3.81
C MET A 68 1.94 -11.08 4.94
N ASP A 69 2.37 -9.91 5.42
CA ASP A 69 1.66 -9.15 6.46
C ASP A 69 0.37 -8.50 5.93
N LEU A 70 0.21 -8.38 4.61
CA LEU A 70 -0.98 -7.82 3.95
C LEU A 70 -2.04 -8.87 3.56
N GLU A 71 -1.80 -10.16 3.80
CA GLU A 71 -2.73 -11.22 3.42
C GLU A 71 -4.13 -11.02 4.04
N ASP A 72 -4.20 -10.63 5.31
CA ASP A 72 -5.46 -10.37 6.00
C ASP A 72 -6.24 -9.20 5.35
N TYR A 73 -5.56 -8.10 5.04
CA TYR A 73 -6.18 -6.94 4.36
C TYR A 73 -6.72 -7.31 2.97
N LYS A 74 -5.99 -8.16 2.22
CA LYS A 74 -6.44 -8.62 0.91
C LYS A 74 -7.65 -9.53 0.99
N MET A 75 -7.69 -10.42 1.98
CA MET A 75 -8.83 -11.30 2.23
C MET A 75 -10.08 -10.48 2.59
N GLU A 76 -9.94 -9.49 3.47
CA GLU A 76 -11.05 -8.58 3.80
C GLU A 76 -11.58 -7.85 2.56
N LEU A 77 -10.70 -7.35 1.68
CA LEU A 77 -11.09 -6.71 0.42
C LEU A 77 -11.78 -7.66 -0.56
N GLU A 78 -11.31 -8.90 -0.68
CA GLU A 78 -11.95 -9.92 -1.53
C GLU A 78 -13.34 -10.29 -0.99
N GLU A 79 -13.51 -10.41 0.33
CA GLU A 79 -14.81 -10.65 0.96
C GLU A 79 -15.79 -9.48 0.73
N GLU A 80 -15.32 -8.23 0.82
CA GLU A 80 -16.15 -7.04 0.53
C GLU A 80 -16.58 -6.93 -0.94
N GLU A 81 -15.81 -7.45 -1.91
CA GLU A 81 -16.18 -7.47 -3.32
C GLU A 81 -17.26 -8.53 -3.65
N GLU A 82 -17.36 -9.59 -2.84
CA GLU A 82 -18.32 -10.68 -3.04
C GLU A 82 -19.73 -10.39 -2.44
N GLU A 83 -19.89 -9.31 -1.66
CA GLU A 83 -21.17 -8.87 -1.07
C GLU A 83 -21.95 -7.83 -1.93
#